data_AF-A0A699XE60-F1
#
_entry.id   AF-A0A699XE60-F1
#
_cell.length_a   1.000
_cell.length_b   1.000
_cell.length_c   1.000
_cell.angle_alpha   90.00
_cell.angle_beta   90.00
_cell.angle_gamma   90.00
#
_symmetry.space_group_name_H-M   'P 1'
#
loop_
_entity.id
_entity.type
_entity.pdbx_description
1 polymer ?
#
loop_
_entity_poly.entity_id
_entity_poly.type
_entity_poly.pdbx_seq_one_letter_code
_entity_poly.pdbx_strand_id
1 'polypeptide(L)' 'GGHVGSSLLEADKVELAKQLIEKAKEKGVNLVLPGDSVIANKFANDADTDVASNLAIPDTWMGLDLG' A
#
# COMPACT_ATOMS: atom_id res chain seq x y z
N GLY A 1 4.63 7.56 -3.54
CA GLY A 1 5.05 8.85 -2.96
C GLY A 1 4.18 9.23 -1.78
N GLY A 2 3.72 8.26 -1.00
CA GLY A 2 3.03 8.43 0.27
C GLY A 2 3.74 7.58 1.32
N HIS A 3 3.17 7.51 2.52
CA HIS A 3 3.75 6.81 3.65
C HIS A 3 3.01 5.49 3.91
N VAL A 4 3.75 4.38 3.96
CA VAL A 4 3.20 3.03 4.11
C VAL A 4 3.55 2.38 5.46
N GLY A 5 4.09 3.16 6.40
CA GLY A 5 4.50 2.68 7.72
C GLY A 5 5.51 1.53 7.62
N SER A 6 5.20 0.43 8.30
CA SER A 6 5.99 -0.82 8.32
C SER A 6 5.46 -1.87 7.33
N SER A 7 4.63 -1.48 6.37
CA SER A 7 4.15 -2.38 5.31
C SER A 7 5.32 -2.89 4.47
N LEU A 8 5.13 -4.08 3.89
CA LEU A 8 6.15 -4.71 3.06
C LEU A 8 6.40 -3.88 1.79
N LEU A 9 7.66 -3.47 1.59
CA LEU A 9 8.08 -2.65 0.45
C LEU A 9 9.36 -3.20 -0.17
N GLU A 10 9.32 -3.51 -1.47
CA GLU A 10 10.50 -3.77 -2.29
C GLU A 10 11.03 -2.44 -2.84
N ALA A 11 11.92 -1.79 -2.07
CA ALA A 11 12.38 -0.42 -2.36
C ALA A 11 13.11 -0.29 -3.72
N ASP A 12 13.80 -1.33 -4.15
CA ASP A 12 14.50 -1.42 -5.44
C ASP A 12 13.53 -1.47 -6.64
N LYS A 13 12.29 -1.92 -6.43
CA LYS A 13 11.27 -2.07 -7.48
C LYS A 13 10.34 -0.87 -7.61
N VAL A 14 10.49 0.16 -6.78
CA VAL A 14 9.63 1.36 -6.83
C VAL A 14 9.66 2.01 -8.21
N GLU A 15 10.82 2.06 -8.86
CA GLU A 15 10.93 2.65 -10.19
C GLU A 15 10.27 1.78 -11.28
N LEU A 16 10.42 0.46 -11.18
CA LEU A 16 9.73 -0.48 -12.06
C LEU A 16 8.20 -0.35 -11.93
N ALA A 17 7.69 -0.23 -10.70
CA ALA A 17 6.26 -0.04 -10.46
C ALA A 17 5.71 1.21 -11.16
N LYS A 18 6.43 2.35 -11.10
CA LYS A 18 6.05 3.57 -11.82
C LYS A 18 6.00 3.35 -13.34
N GLN A 19 7.01 2.69 -13.91
CA GLN A 19 7.04 2.39 -15.34
C GLN A 19 5.86 1.53 -15.78
N LEU A 20 5.45 0.55 -14.95
CA LEU A 20 4.28 -0.28 -15.23
C LEU A 20 2.97 0.52 -15.17
N ILE A 21 2.84 1.45 -14.21
CA ILE A 21 1.67 2.33 -14.11
C ILE A 21 1.56 3.21 -15.36
N GLU A 22 2.65 3.83 -15.81
CA GLU A 22 2.64 4.64 -17.03
C GLU A 22 2.31 3.80 -18.26
N LYS A 23 2.90 2.61 -18.40
CA LYS A 23 2.58 1.68 -19.49
C LYS A 23 1.11 1.25 -19.50
N ALA A 24 0.50 1.09 -18.33
CA ALA A 24 -0.94 0.79 -18.23
C ALA A 24 -1.78 1.96 -18.76
N LYS A 25 -1.42 3.21 -18.40
CA LYS A 25 -2.07 4.42 -18.93
C LYS A 25 -1.93 4.54 -20.44
N GLU A 26 -0.73 4.35 -20.98
CA GLU A 26 -0.46 4.40 -22.44
C GLU A 26 -1.30 3.37 -23.21
N LYS A 27 -1.54 2.21 -22.61
CA LYS A 27 -2.35 1.14 -23.20
C LYS A 27 -3.85 1.29 -22.97
N GLY A 28 -4.29 2.36 -22.29
CA GLY A 28 -5.69 2.55 -21.93
C GLY A 28 -6.23 1.50 -20.95
N VAL A 29 -5.35 0.85 -20.19
CA VAL A 29 -5.74 -0.12 -19.16
C VAL A 29 -6.17 0.63 -17.90
N ASN A 30 -7.38 0.33 -17.41
CA ASN A 30 -7.86 0.86 -16.14
C ASN A 30 -7.20 0.10 -14.97
N LEU A 31 -6.05 0.58 -14.52
CA LEU A 31 -5.34 0.06 -13.35
C LEU A 31 -5.95 0.65 -12.08
N VAL A 32 -6.75 -0.15 -11.37
CA VAL A 32 -7.34 0.24 -10.07
C VAL A 32 -6.40 -0.21 -8.96
N LEU A 33 -5.99 0.73 -8.12
CA LEU A 33 -5.24 0.47 -6.90
C LEU A 33 -6.12 0.79 -5.68
N PRO A 34 -5.92 0.12 -4.55
CA PRO A 34 -6.74 0.36 -3.36
C PRO A 34 -6.48 1.76 -2.77
N GLY A 35 -7.53 2.43 -2.30
CA GLY A 35 -7.44 3.77 -1.70
C GLY A 35 -7.07 3.73 -0.22
N ASP A 36 -7.49 2.69 0.47
CA ASP A 36 -7.32 2.40 1.89
C ASP A 36 -6.96 0.92 2.11
N SER A 37 -6.53 0.64 3.34
CA SER A 37 -6.23 -0.70 3.83
C SER A 37 -6.67 -0.81 5.28
N VAL A 38 -7.04 -2.02 5.69
CA VAL A 38 -7.06 -2.42 7.08
C VAL A 38 -5.61 -2.53 7.55
N ILE A 39 -5.24 -1.74 8.54
CA ILE A 39 -3.91 -1.65 9.11
C ILE A 39 -3.88 -2.33 10.48
N ALA A 40 -2.73 -2.89 10.84
CA ALA A 40 -2.49 -3.45 12.17
C ALA A 40 -1.13 -3.01 12.72
N ASN A 41 -1.01 -2.94 14.05
CA ASN A 41 0.24 -2.61 14.73
C ASN A 41 1.25 -3.77 14.79
N LYS A 42 0.81 -5.01 14.59
CA LYS A 42 1.63 -6.23 14.52
C LYS A 42 0.95 -7.31 13.69
N PHE A 43 1.73 -8.25 13.16
CA PHE A 43 1.19 -9.44 12.51
C PHE A 43 0.87 -10.52 13.55
N ALA A 44 -0.28 -10.39 14.22
CA ALA A 44 -0.76 -11.34 15.22
C ALA A 44 -2.29 -11.31 15.34
N ASN A 45 -2.89 -12.38 15.88
CA ASN A 45 -4.35 -12.46 16.07
C ASN A 45 -4.89 -11.47 17.11
N ASP A 46 -4.03 -10.98 17.99
CA ASP A 46 -4.33 -10.02 19.06
C ASP A 46 -3.80 -8.61 18.73
N ALA A 47 -3.59 -8.31 17.45
CA ALA A 47 -3.17 -7.00 16.99
C ALA A 47 -4.32 -5.98 17.10
N ASP A 48 -3.96 -4.73 17.35
CA ASP A 48 -4.89 -3.62 17.19
C ASP A 48 -5.04 -3.34 15.70
N THR A 49 -6.28 -3.20 15.24
CA THR A 49 -6.61 -2.95 13.84
C THR A 49 -7.33 -1.62 13.68
N ASP A 50 -7.08 -0.94 12.58
CA ASP A 50 -7.79 0.28 12.16
C ASP A 50 -7.85 0.33 10.63
N VAL A 51 -8.48 1.36 10.07
CA VAL A 51 -8.50 1.61 8.62
C VAL A 51 -7.78 2.93 8.32
N ALA A 52 -6.85 2.91 7.38
CA ALA A 52 -6.14 4.10 6.95
C ALA A 52 -6.02 4.19 5.44
N SER A 53 -5.87 5.42 4.94
CA SER A 53 -5.51 5.63 3.54
C SER A 53 -4.14 5.04 3.24
N ASN A 54 -3.99 4.41 2.08
CA ASN A 54 -2.73 3.80 1.62
C ASN A 54 -1.60 4.80 1.37
N LEU A 55 -1.92 6.10 1.41
CA LEU A 55 -0.95 7.19 1.28
C LEU A 55 -0.46 7.71 2.63
N ALA A 56 -1.07 7.29 3.75
CA ALA A 56 -0.83 7.84 5.08
C ALA A 56 -0.98 6.78 6.19
N ILE A 57 -0.44 5.57 5.98
CA ILE A 57 -0.39 4.54 7.02
C ILE A 57 0.57 5.01 8.12
N PRO A 58 0.17 5.01 9.41
CA PRO A 58 1.03 5.44 10.51
C PRO A 58 2.34 4.67 10.61
N ASP A 59 3.37 5.31 11.19
CA ASP A 59 4.61 4.62 11.54
C ASP A 59 4.32 3.40 12.43
N THR A 60 5.08 2.32 12.24
CA THR A 60 4.95 1.02 12.94
C THR A 60 3.73 0.18 12.56
N TRP A 61 2.73 0.77 11.90
CA TRP A 61 1.56 0.05 11.41
C TRP A 61 1.78 -0.46 9.99
N MET A 62 1.10 -1.55 9.63
CA MET A 62 1.19 -2.17 8.30
C MET A 62 -0.19 -2.49 7.77
N GLY A 63 -0.40 -2.27 6.47
CA GLY A 63 -1.60 -2.74 5.76
C GLY A 63 -1.56 -4.25 5.59
N LEU A 64 -2.62 -4.93 6.03
CA LEU A 64 -2.74 -6.39 5.95
C LEU A 64 -3.90 -6.84 5.07
N ASP A 65 -4.89 -5.99 4.84
CA ASP A 65 -6.01 -6.26 3.93
C ASP A 65 -6.52 -4.97 3.28
N LEU A 66 -7.31 -5.11 2.22
CA LEU A 66 -7.99 -4.00 1.57
C LEU A 66 -9.09 -3.44 2.48
N GLY A 67 -9.23 -2.11 2.49
CA GLY A 67 -10.27 -1.39 3.23
C GLY A 67 -11.66 -1.49 2.60
#